data_AF-A0A962G3T0-F1
#
_entry.id   AF-A0A962G3T0-F1
#
_cell.length_a   1.000
_cell.length_b   1.000
_cell.length_c   1.000
_cell.angle_alpha   90.00
_cell.angle_beta   90.00
_cell.angle_gamma   90.00
#
_symmetry.space_group_name_H-M   'P 1'
#
loop_
_entity.id
_entity.type
_entity.pdbx_description
1 polymer ?
#
loop_
_entity_poly.entity_id
_entity_poly.type
_entity_poly.pdbx_seq_one_letter_code
_entity_poly.pdbx_strand_id
1 'polypeptide(L)'
;LMFSLAGIPPMFGFWAKLAVIRAAIDAGMLWLAIVSVVFAVIGCFYYLRVVKVMFFDPPAEDVKIVPQSDLQLRWVFSANALAMLVLGLFWNPLLDMCIAAFAG
;
A
#
# COMPACT_ATOMS: atom_id res chain seq x y z
N LEU A 1 3.41 -5.75 1.34
CA LEU A 1 2.10 -5.37 0.75
C LEU A 1 1.14 -4.76 1.76
N MET A 2 0.89 -5.39 2.92
CA MET A 2 -0.07 -4.87 3.92
C MET A 2 0.22 -3.44 4.37
N PHE A 3 1.49 -3.06 4.55
CA PHE A 3 1.87 -1.67 4.84
C PHE A 3 1.54 -0.67 3.72
N SER A 4 1.62 -1.11 2.46
CA SER A 4 1.22 -0.28 1.31
C SER A 4 -0.29 -0.06 1.28
N LEU A 5 -1.06 -1.13 1.53
CA LEU A 5 -2.52 -1.06 1.62
C LEU A 5 -3.00 -0.26 2.84
N ALA A 6 -2.29 -0.32 3.96
CA ALA A 6 -2.53 0.53 5.12
C ALA A 6 -2.33 2.03 4.78
N GLY A 7 -1.41 2.34 3.87
CA GLY A 7 -1.07 3.71 3.49
C GLY A 7 -0.01 4.30 4.42
N ILE A 8 1.09 3.58 4.66
CA ILE A 8 2.22 4.10 5.44
C ILE A 8 3.14 4.93 4.53
N PRO A 9 3.64 6.11 4.98
CA PRO A 9 4.30 7.12 4.13
C PRO A 9 5.46 6.74 3.17
N PRO A 10 6.27 5.68 3.33
CA PRO A 10 7.22 5.30 2.29
C PRO A 10 6.65 4.36 1.22
N MET A 11 5.40 3.91 1.36
CA MET A 11 4.79 2.93 0.45
C MET A 11 4.00 3.59 -0.68
N PHE A 12 3.99 2.98 -1.86
CA PHE A 12 3.23 3.48 -3.02
C PHE A 12 1.75 3.74 -2.73
N GLY A 13 1.08 2.87 -1.95
CA GLY A 13 -0.34 3.03 -1.62
C GLY A 13 -0.67 4.26 -0.78
N PHE A 14 0.31 4.87 -0.08
CA PHE A 14 0.11 6.15 0.60
C PHE A 14 -0.04 7.30 -0.40
N TRP A 15 0.91 7.41 -1.33
CA TRP A 15 0.91 8.46 -2.35
C TRP A 15 -0.32 8.40 -3.24
N ALA A 16 -0.76 7.20 -3.62
CA ALA A 16 -2.00 7.00 -4.38
C ALA A 16 -3.22 7.56 -3.64
N LYS A 17 -3.40 7.24 -2.35
CA LYS A 17 -4.51 7.78 -1.54
C LYS A 17 -4.43 9.29 -1.38
N LEU A 18 -3.22 9.81 -1.10
CA LEU A 18 -3.01 11.24 -0.93
C LEU A 18 -3.34 12.02 -2.20
N ALA A 19 -2.95 11.51 -3.38
CA ALA A 19 -3.27 12.13 -4.67
C ALA A 19 -4.78 12.23 -4.90
N VAL A 20 -5.53 11.17 -4.60
CA VAL A 20 -7.01 11.17 -4.73
C VAL A 20 -7.67 12.12 -3.74
N ILE A 21 -7.21 12.13 -2.48
CA ILE A 21 -7.74 13.04 -1.47
C ILE A 21 -7.44 14.50 -1.86
N ARG A 22 -6.24 14.78 -2.36
CA ARG A 22 -5.85 16.11 -2.84
C ARG A 22 -6.74 16.56 -3.99
N ALA A 23 -6.95 15.71 -4.99
CA ALA A 23 -7.85 15.99 -6.11
C ALA A 23 -9.29 16.27 -5.65
N ALA A 24 -9.80 15.54 -4.65
CA ALA A 24 -11.13 15.80 -4.08
C ALA A 24 -11.21 17.17 -3.36
N ILE A 25 -10.16 17.56 -2.64
CA ILE A 25 -10.08 18.88 -1.99
C ILE A 25 -10.04 19.99 -3.05
N ASP A 26 -9.21 19.84 -4.08
CA ASP A 26 -9.05 20.82 -5.16
C ASP A 26 -10.35 20.97 -5.98
N ALA A 27 -11.17 19.92 -6.05
CA ALA A 27 -12.52 19.93 -6.63
C ALA A 27 -13.61 20.52 -5.70
N GLY A 28 -13.25 21.01 -4.51
CA GLY A 28 -14.19 21.56 -3.52
C GLY A 28 -15.02 20.51 -2.77
N MET A 29 -14.72 19.22 -2.95
CA MET A 29 -15.47 18.09 -2.39
C MET A 29 -14.95 17.71 -0.99
N LEU A 30 -14.92 18.68 -0.07
CA LEU A 30 -14.33 18.52 1.27
C LEU A 30 -14.95 17.34 2.04
N TRP A 31 -16.27 17.15 1.92
CA TRP A 31 -16.97 16.02 2.56
C TRP A 31 -16.39 14.67 2.13
N LEU A 32 -16.14 14.47 0.84
CA LEU A 32 -15.59 13.21 0.32
C LEU A 32 -14.12 13.02 0.71
N ALA A 33 -13.35 14.10 0.81
CA ALA A 33 -11.99 14.04 1.33
C ALA A 33 -11.98 13.55 2.78
N ILE A 34 -12.87 14.08 3.64
CA ILE A 34 -13.00 13.64 5.03
C ILE A 34 -13.40 12.16 5.11
N VAL A 35 -14.42 11.75 4.36
CA VAL A 35 -14.87 10.36 4.31
C VAL A 35 -13.71 9.45 3.88
N SER A 36 -12.96 9.83 2.85
CA SER A 36 -11.82 9.07 2.34
C SER A 36 -10.72 8.89 3.40
N VAL A 37 -10.42 9.94 4.18
CA VAL A 37 -9.45 9.87 5.29
C VAL A 37 -9.95 8.92 6.38
N VAL A 38 -11.22 9.01 6.77
CA VAL A 38 -11.82 8.12 7.79
C VAL A 38 -11.72 6.65 7.35
N PHE A 39 -12.13 6.33 6.12
CA PHE A 39 -12.01 4.97 5.59
C PHE A 39 -10.55 4.51 5.48
N ALA A 40 -9.61 5.41 5.17
CA ALA A 40 -8.19 5.09 5.16
C ALA A 40 -7.69 4.72 6.57
N VAL A 41 -8.12 5.43 7.62
CA VAL A 41 -7.77 5.11 9.02
C VAL A 41 -8.38 3.77 9.45
N ILE A 42 -9.65 3.52 9.11
CA ILE A 42 -10.31 2.23 9.38
C ILE A 42 -9.51 1.09 8.71
N GLY A 43 -9.17 1.25 7.42
CA GLY A 43 -8.34 0.28 6.71
C GLY A 43 -6.97 0.08 7.36
N CYS A 44 -6.30 1.17 7.78
CA CYS A 44 -5.02 1.12 8.47
C CYS A 44 -5.07 0.22 9.71
N PHE A 45 -6.14 0.33 10.53
CA PHE A 45 -6.34 -0.55 11.69
C PHE A 45 -6.39 -2.04 11.29
N TYR A 46 -7.21 -2.40 10.28
CA TYR A 46 -7.33 -3.79 9.86
C TYR A 46 -6.02 -4.36 9.29
N TYR A 47 -5.29 -3.59 8.48
CA TYR A 47 -4.03 -4.05 7.90
C TYR A 47 -2.91 -4.14 8.94
N LEU A 48 -2.81 -3.18 9.86
CA LEU A 48 -1.84 -3.25 10.96
C LEU A 48 -2.12 -4.40 11.92
N ARG A 49 -3.40 -4.76 12.13
CA ARG A 49 -3.75 -5.94 12.91
C ARG A 49 -3.16 -7.22 12.31
N VAL A 50 -3.21 -7.37 10.98
CA VAL A 50 -2.59 -8.53 10.29
C VAL A 50 -1.08 -8.54 10.49
N VAL A 51 -0.41 -7.40 10.34
CA VAL A 51 1.03 -7.28 10.61
C VAL A 51 1.34 -7.63 12.06
N LYS A 52 0.53 -7.16 13.01
CA LYS A 52 0.71 -7.42 14.43
C LYS A 52 0.68 -8.93 14.72
N VAL A 53 -0.32 -9.64 14.18
CA VAL A 53 -0.42 -11.10 14.33
C VAL A 53 0.76 -11.81 13.67
N MET A 54 1.24 -11.33 12.53
CA MET A 54 2.33 -11.97 11.79
C MET A 54 3.70 -11.86 12.48
N PHE A 55 3.98 -10.75 13.19
CA PHE A 55 5.31 -10.49 13.76
C PHE A 55 5.38 -10.57 15.28
N PHE A 56 4.28 -10.34 16.00
CA PHE A 56 4.31 -10.17 17.46
C PHE A 56 3.51 -11.23 18.22
N ASP A 57 2.54 -11.87 17.60
CA ASP A 57 1.75 -12.90 18.29
C ASP A 57 2.48 -14.26 18.21
N PRO A 58 2.47 -15.05 19.30
CA PRO A 58 3.05 -16.37 19.28
C PRO A 58 2.27 -17.28 18.31
N PRO A 59 2.94 -18.26 17.69
CA PRO A 59 2.26 -19.21 16.82
C PRO A 59 1.22 -20.00 17.63
N ALA A 60 0.02 -20.15 17.06
CA ALA A 60 -1.09 -20.84 17.72
C ALA A 60 -0.85 -22.35 17.87
N GLU A 61 0.00 -22.93 17.01
CA GLU A 61 0.41 -24.34 17.00
C GLU A 61 1.90 -24.44 16.66
N ASP A 62 2.56 -25.54 17.01
CA ASP A 62 3.93 -25.89 16.59
C ASP A 62 3.95 -26.25 15.08
N VAL A 63 3.64 -25.26 14.25
CA VAL A 63 3.67 -25.39 12.79
C VAL A 63 5.13 -25.37 12.35
N LYS A 64 5.59 -26.49 11.78
CA LYS A 64 6.87 -26.51 11.06
C LYS A 64 6.76 -25.57 9.86
N ILE A 65 7.51 -24.46 9.89
CA ILE A 65 7.62 -23.55 8.76
C ILE A 65 8.42 -24.26 7.67
N VAL A 66 7.73 -24.78 6.66
CA VAL A 66 8.37 -25.34 5.46
C VAL A 66 8.60 -24.20 4.47
N PRO A 67 9.85 -23.91 4.07
CA PRO A 67 10.12 -22.89 3.07
C PRO A 67 9.44 -23.26 1.75
N GLN A 68 8.83 -22.27 1.09
CA GLN A 68 8.25 -22.46 -0.24
C GLN A 68 9.34 -22.94 -1.21
N SER A 69 9.14 -24.10 -1.82
CA SER A 69 10.11 -24.74 -2.74
C SER A 69 10.06 -24.14 -4.14
N ASP A 70 8.95 -23.50 -4.52
CA ASP A 70 8.80 -22.86 -5.82
C ASP A 70 9.63 -21.56 -5.90
N LEU A 71 10.70 -21.63 -6.69
CA LEU A 71 11.60 -20.50 -6.93
C LEU A 71 10.90 -19.37 -7.70
N GLN A 72 10.03 -19.68 -8.67
CA GLN A 72 9.32 -18.67 -9.46
C GLN A 72 8.39 -17.85 -8.55
N LEU A 73 7.65 -18.53 -7.68
CA LEU A 73 6.75 -17.88 -6.74
C LEU A 73 7.51 -16.92 -5.80
N ARG A 74 8.67 -17.35 -5.29
CA ARG A 74 9.54 -16.51 -4.45
C ARG A 74 10.03 -15.26 -5.17
N TRP A 75 10.43 -15.40 -6.44
CA TRP A 75 10.85 -14.27 -7.26
C TRP A 75 9.71 -13.29 -7.49
N VAL A 76 8.52 -13.77 -7.84
CA VAL A 76 7.34 -12.93 -8.08
C VAL A 76 6.99 -12.12 -6.83
N PHE A 77 6.92 -12.74 -5.66
CA PHE A 77 6.62 -12.02 -4.42
C PHE A 77 7.71 -11.02 -4.03
N SER A 78 8.98 -11.39 -4.20
CA SER A 78 10.11 -10.51 -3.88
C SER A 78 10.17 -9.31 -4.84
N ALA A 79 10.01 -9.54 -6.13
CA ALA A 79 9.95 -8.50 -7.16
C ALA A 79 8.77 -7.55 -6.92
N ASN A 80 7.59 -8.07 -6.60
CA ASN A 80 6.43 -7.24 -6.30
C ASN A 80 6.63 -6.40 -5.02
N ALA A 81 7.18 -6.99 -3.96
CA ALA A 81 7.48 -6.27 -2.73
C ALA A 81 8.50 -5.14 -2.96
N LEU A 82 9.55 -5.43 -3.74
CA LEU A 82 10.59 -4.47 -4.09
C LEU A 82 10.03 -3.37 -5.01
N ALA A 83 9.22 -3.73 -6.00
CA ALA A 83 8.54 -2.77 -6.87
C ALA A 83 7.69 -1.79 -6.05
N MET A 84 6.88 -2.26 -5.10
CA MET A 84 6.06 -1.38 -4.25
C MET A 84 6.88 -0.39 -3.41
N LEU A 85 8.09 -0.76 -3.01
CA LEU A 85 9.02 0.13 -2.30
C LEU A 85 9.65 1.15 -3.25
N VAL A 86 10.20 0.68 -4.37
CA VAL A 86 10.84 1.54 -5.37
C VAL A 86 9.85 2.54 -5.93
N LEU A 87 8.67 2.09 -6.36
CA LEU A 87 7.61 2.97 -6.87
C LEU A 87 7.08 3.92 -5.78
N GLY A 88 7.11 3.52 -4.50
CA GLY A 88 6.75 4.39 -3.38
C GLY A 88 7.75 5.52 -3.15
N LEU A 89 9.06 5.24 -3.29
CA LEU A 89 10.12 6.23 -3.19
C LEU A 89 10.16 7.15 -4.43
N PHE A 90 9.96 6.57 -5.61
CA PHE A 90 9.95 7.26 -6.90
C PHE A 90 8.52 7.42 -7.44
N TRP A 91 7.60 7.91 -6.60
CA TRP A 91 6.20 8.06 -6.98
C TRP A 91 5.98 9.21 -7.99
N ASN A 92 6.81 10.26 -7.92
CA ASN A 92 6.63 11.47 -8.71
C ASN A 92 6.76 11.23 -10.24
N PRO A 93 7.83 10.57 -10.74
CA PRO A 93 7.95 10.29 -12.17
C PRO A 93 6.80 9.44 -12.74
N LEU A 94 6.23 8.53 -11.93
CA LEU A 94 5.09 7.71 -12.34
C LEU A 94 3.84 8.58 -12.53
N LEU A 95 3.60 9.52 -11.61
CA LEU A 95 2.46 10.42 -11.72
C LEU A 95 2.60 11.33 -12.96
N ASP A 96 3.80 11.84 -13.21
CA ASP A 96 4.08 12.66 -14.40
C ASP A 96 3.80 11.88 -15.70
N MET A 97 4.21 10.61 -15.77
CA MET A 97 3.90 9.73 -16.90
C MET A 97 2.40 9.51 -17.08
N CYS A 98 1.66 9.33 -15.98
CA CYS A 98 0.20 9.21 -16.03
C CYS A 98 -0.45 10.49 -16.55
N ILE A 99 -0.04 11.66 -16.06
CA ILE A 99 -0.58 12.95 -16.51
C ILE A 99 -0.29 13.17 -17.99
N ALA A 100 0.94 12.90 -18.44
CA ALA A 100 1.34 13.02 -19.84
C ALA A 100 0.49 12.12 -20.76
N ALA A 101 0.14 10.91 -20.32
CA ALA A 101 -0.69 9.98 -21.08
C ALA A 101 -2.14 10.45 -21.28
N PHE A 102 -2.68 11.26 -20.35
CA PHE A 102 -4.02 11.84 -20.44
C PHE A 102 -4.05 13.26 -21.02
N ALA A 103 -2.89 13.86 -21.29
CA ALA A 103 -2.75 15.20 -21.86
C ALA A 103 -2.76 15.23 -23.40
N GLY A 104 -2.86 14.07 -24.06
CA GLY A 104 -3.10 13.92 -25.50
C GLY A 104 -4.57 13.65 -25.80
#